data_AF-A0A7W6CDI4-F1
#
_entry.id   AF-A0A7W6CDI4-F1
#
_cell.length_a   1.000
_cell.length_b   1.000
_cell.length_c   1.000
_cell.angle_alpha   90.00
_cell.angle_beta   90.00
_cell.angle_gamma   90.00
#
_symmetry.space_group_name_H-M   'P 1'
#
loop_
_entity.id
_entity.type
_entity.pdbx_description
1 polymer ?
#
loop_
_entity_poly.entity_id
_entity_poly.type
_entity_poly.pdbx_seq_one_letter_code
_entity_poly.pdbx_strand_id
1 'polypeptide(L)' 'MKFINKLIRDEAGATAIEYGLIAALIAVAAITAMNGLGNQLKTTFNTTSSQMSAANAAA' A
#
# COMPACT_ATOMS: atom_id res chain seq x y z
N MET A 1 11.85 -2.49 -43.89
CA MET A 1 10.58 -2.43 -43.11
C MET A 1 10.43 -3.52 -42.04
N LYS A 2 11.28 -4.56 -41.96
CA LYS A 2 11.11 -5.65 -40.97
C LYS A 2 11.21 -5.21 -39.50
N PHE A 3 12.02 -4.20 -39.20
CA PHE A 3 12.19 -3.67 -37.84
C PHE A 3 10.93 -2.94 -37.33
N ILE A 4 10.35 -2.05 -38.15
CA ILE A 4 9.14 -1.31 -37.80
C ILE A 4 7.94 -2.26 -37.62
N ASN A 5 7.78 -3.27 -38.47
CA ASN A 5 6.74 -4.29 -38.30
C ASN A 5 6.92 -5.15 -37.04
N LYS A 6 8.15 -5.33 -36.57
CA LYS A 6 8.44 -6.09 -35.34
C LYS A 6 8.14 -5.27 -34.09
N LEU A 7 8.41 -3.96 -34.14
CA LEU A 7 8.09 -3.01 -33.08
C LEU A 7 6.56 -2.85 -32.91
N ILE A 8 5.80 -2.79 -34.01
CA ILE A 8 4.33 -2.68 -33.99
C ILE A 8 3.66 -3.98 -33.50
N ARG A 9 4.32 -5.14 -33.64
CA ARG A 9 3.84 -6.44 -33.17
C ARG A 9 4.33 -6.81 -31.77
N ASP A 10 5.02 -5.91 -31.08
CA ASP A 10 5.55 -6.18 -29.75
C ASP A 10 4.47 -6.02 -28.68
N GLU A 11 3.91 -7.14 -28.23
CA GLU A 11 2.88 -7.17 -27.18
C GLU A 11 3.48 -7.14 -25.76
N ALA A 12 4.81 -7.19 -25.61
CA ALA A 12 5.45 -7.11 -24.30
C ALA A 12 5.17 -5.76 -23.61
N GLY A 13 5.06 -4.68 -24.38
CA GLY A 13 4.67 -3.36 -23.86
C GLY A 13 3.18 -3.28 -23.50
N ALA A 14 2.32 -3.92 -24.31
CA ALA A 14 0.88 -3.97 -24.05
C ALA A 14 0.56 -4.77 -22.78
N THR A 15 1.20 -5.92 -22.61
CA THR A 15 1.07 -6.76 -21.39
C THR A 15 1.61 -6.05 -20.14
N ALA A 16 2.69 -5.26 -20.27
CA ALA A 16 3.21 -4.48 -19.15
C ALA A 16 2.22 -3.42 -18.63
N ILE A 17 1.39 -2.84 -19.50
CA ILE A 17 0.35 -1.88 -19.10
C ILE A 17 -0.78 -2.58 -18.34
N GLU A 18 -1.17 -3.78 -18.78
CA GLU A 18 -2.23 -4.57 -18.12
C GLU A 18 -1.81 -5.01 -16.71
N TYR A 19 -0.62 -5.62 -16.58
CA TYR A 19 -0.08 -6.00 -15.27
C TYR A 19 0.27 -4.77 -14.42
N GLY A 20 0.70 -3.67 -15.04
CA GLY A 20 0.95 -2.39 -14.38
C GLY A 20 -0.30 -1.81 -13.73
N LEU A 21 -1.45 -1.89 -14.42
CA LEU A 21 -2.73 -1.43 -13.87
C LEU A 21 -3.18 -2.31 -12.68
N ILE A 22 -3.05 -3.63 -12.79
CA ILE A 22 -3.38 -4.55 -11.70
C ILE A 22 -2.49 -4.28 -10.48
N ALA A 23 -1.17 -4.11 -10.69
CA ALA A 23 -0.23 -3.78 -9.63
C ALA A 23 -0.57 -2.44 -8.96
N ALA A 24 -0.97 -1.42 -9.74
CA ALA A 24 -1.41 -0.14 -9.20
C ALA A 24 -2.65 -0.27 -8.31
N LEU A 25 -3.65 -1.06 -8.72
CA LEU A 25 -4.85 -1.30 -7.91
C LEU A 25 -4.53 -2.05 -6.60
N ILE A 26 -3.66 -3.06 -6.66
CA ILE A 26 -3.20 -3.79 -5.46
C ILE A 26 -2.45 -2.84 -4.52
N ALA A 27 -1.58 -1.98 -5.06
CA ALA A 27 -0.83 -1.01 -4.27
C ALA A 27 -1.76 -0.04 -3.53
N VAL A 28 -2.78 0.51 -4.21
CA VAL A 28 -3.77 1.41 -3.59
C VAL A 28 -4.54 0.71 -2.46
N ALA A 29 -4.96 -0.53 -2.68
CA ALA A 29 -5.64 -1.33 -1.65
C ALA A 29 -4.73 -1.59 -0.44
N ALA A 30 -3.47 -1.96 -0.68
CA ALA A 30 -2.48 -2.20 0.36
C ALA A 30 -2.20 -0.93 1.19
N ILE A 31 -2.04 0.23 0.55
CA ILE A 31 -1.85 1.51 1.24
C ILE A 31 -3.04 1.82 2.15
N THR A 32 -4.27 1.60 1.65
CA THR A 32 -5.49 1.83 2.42
C THR A 32 -5.56 0.93 3.66
N ALA A 33 -5.27 -0.36 3.49
CA ALA A 33 -5.24 -1.32 4.60
C ALA A 33 -4.16 -0.97 5.63
N MET A 34 -2.96 -0.60 5.18
CA MET A 34 -1.85 -0.21 6.06
C MET A 34 -2.15 1.07 6.86
N ASN A 35 -2.85 2.05 6.26
CA ASN A 35 -3.30 3.23 6.99
C ASN A 35 -4.29 2.87 8.10
N GLY A 36 -5.26 2.00 7.82
CA GLY A 36 -6.19 1.49 8.83
C GLY A 36 -5.48 0.78 9.98
N LEU A 37 -4.55 -0.13 9.66
CA LEU A 37 -3.74 -0.84 10.64
C LEU A 37 -2.89 0.13 11.48
N GLY A 38 -2.22 1.10 10.85
CA GLY A 38 -1.42 2.11 11.52
C GLY A 38 -2.22 2.94 12.52
N ASN A 39 -3.44 3.33 12.15
CA ASN A 39 -4.35 4.06 13.05
C ASN A 39 -4.78 3.21 14.26
N GLN A 40 -5.09 1.93 14.04
CA GLN A 40 -5.44 1.02 15.13
C GLN A 40 -4.27 0.80 16.09
N LEU A 41 -3.06 0.56 15.56
CA LEU A 41 -1.85 0.44 16.38
C LEU A 41 -1.60 1.71 17.19
N LYS A 42 -1.67 2.89 16.55
CA LYS A 42 -1.50 4.18 17.23
C LYS A 42 -2.52 4.36 18.36
N THR A 43 -3.78 4.01 18.12
CA THR A 43 -4.84 4.08 19.12
C THR A 43 -4.50 3.16 20.31
N THR A 44 -4.16 1.91 20.05
CA THR A 44 -3.79 0.93 21.10
C THR A 44 -2.63 1.45 21.95
N PHE A 45 -1.54 1.89 21.33
CA PHE A 45 -0.37 2.38 22.08
C PHE A 45 -0.66 3.67 22.84
N ASN A 46 -1.44 4.59 22.27
CA ASN A 46 -1.85 5.81 22.97
C ASN A 46 -2.72 5.51 24.18
N THR A 47 -3.68 4.58 24.05
CA THR A 47 -4.51 4.15 25.17
C THR A 47 -3.65 3.54 26.26
N THR A 48 -2.76 2.60 25.93
CA THR A 48 -1.86 1.98 26.91
C THR A 48 -0.97 3.03 27.59
N SER A 49 -0.37 3.94 26.82
CA SER A 49 0.47 5.02 27.36
C SER A 49 -0.33 5.94 28.31
N SER A 50 -1.55 6.30 27.94
CA SER A 50 -2.42 7.13 28.77
C SER A 50 -2.80 6.42 30.08
N GLN A 51 -3.14 5.12 30.01
CA GLN A 51 -3.49 4.34 31.20
C GLN A 51 -2.29 4.17 32.14
N MET A 52 -1.09 3.94 31.59
CA MET A 52 0.14 3.89 32.38
C MET A 52 0.44 5.23 33.05
N SER A 53 0.30 6.34 32.33
CA SER A 53 0.52 7.67 32.90
C SER A 53 -0.47 7.97 34.03
N ALA A 54 -1.74 7.59 33.87
CA ALA A 54 -2.76 7.78 34.89
C ALA A 54 -2.47 6.92 36.14
N ALA A 55 -2.09 5.66 35.96
CA ALA A 55 -1.73 4.78 37.07
C ALA A 55 -0.52 5.31 37.86
N ASN A 56 0.50 5.82 37.16
CA ASN A 56 1.68 6.39 37.82
C ASN A 56 1.37 7.69 38.59
N ALA A 57 0.39 8.49 38.14
CA ALA A 57 -0.01 9.71 38.84
C ALA A 57 -0.89 9.43 40.09
N ALA A 58 -1.50 8.25 40.16
CA ALA A 58 -2.31 7.82 41.29
C ALA A 58 -1.51 7.09 42.39
N ALA A 59 -0.23 6.77 42.13
CA ALA A 59 0.71 6.19 43.08
C ALA A 59 1.48 7.28 43.84
#